data_AF-A0A2E7D863-F1
#
_entry.id   AF-A0A2E7D863-F1
#
_cell.length_a   1.000
_cell.length_b   1.000
_cell.length_c   1.000
_cell.angle_alpha   90.00
_cell.angle_beta   90.00
_cell.angle_gamma   90.00
#
_symmetry.space_group_name_H-M   'P 1'
#
loop_
_entity.id
_entity.type
_entity.pdbx_description
1 polymer ?
#
loop_
_entity_poly.entity_id
_entity_poly.type
_entity_poly.pdbx_seq_one_letter_code
_entity_poly.pdbx_strand_id
1 'polypeptide(L)'
;MGGIGRQERQATVVSSKSDLNGDQISDFVLRFEDPFSCAYGAFSGADGSSLWIKTTIQQIGVSKMVGPNNFVRQNDGKVSLREELVDIDGDQTPDFIWVENETVRASEVTQMNSFMRAEATSGRTGETIWRTTIPDQSFNRQKVPSWTAFLPVAPTLMRFQGKTNVVIAHLAEIHLVNLFNGSIIETIDELPDFVRSLKSLDVDGDGNQELIFSHPIDRDIQKLTAYSFKSKSELWHTRIRTKSSLIHDGVSSDHGSAFVDVDNDQLPESLIGERMHRTQRRLRLIDCATGTDRWTADTDEDPRWSSGCLQIPFVAVPSPDLNGDGTIDYLNLSWIVMQSGPYDDSRLEIQAISGDDGSLLWEASHFIERDTSFSRWSVTSVNTMVQSDGQPILIVSTETDKDGKVLTFDAHTGQFQYSLDDAARATFHDFDADALHDLCFESTNESSDLYKLDQRSFRVIRAKTPVRWRLLSARSDLKPVGDVDGDGYFDLSDRPTHDGSGRLVVAS
;
A
#
# COMPACT_ATOMS: atom_id res chain seq x y z
N MET A 1 -24.47 -32.92 14.22
CA MET A 1 -24.42 -31.46 14.45
C MET A 1 -23.08 -31.00 13.90
N GLY A 2 -23.07 -30.34 12.74
CA GLY A 2 -21.82 -29.78 12.20
C GLY A 2 -21.41 -28.63 13.11
N GLY A 3 -20.21 -28.72 13.71
CA GLY A 3 -19.65 -27.60 14.45
C GLY A 3 -19.49 -26.45 13.48
N ILE A 4 -20.16 -25.33 13.75
CA ILE A 4 -19.87 -24.08 13.07
C ILE A 4 -18.42 -23.77 13.45
N GLY A 5 -17.50 -23.96 12.51
CA GLY A 5 -16.11 -23.59 12.70
C GLY A 5 -16.08 -22.13 13.13
N ARG A 6 -15.50 -21.89 14.31
CA ARG A 6 -15.33 -20.54 14.84
C ARG A 6 -14.31 -19.86 13.92
N GLN A 7 -14.79 -19.04 12.98
CA GLN A 7 -13.90 -18.20 12.19
C GLN A 7 -13.31 -17.13 13.11
N GLU A 8 -11.98 -17.09 13.19
CA GLU A 8 -11.27 -16.04 13.92
C GLU A 8 -11.37 -14.71 13.17
N ARG A 9 -11.49 -13.62 13.94
CA ARG A 9 -11.56 -12.26 13.41
C ARG A 9 -10.16 -11.81 13.01
N GLN A 10 -10.01 -11.29 11.80
CA GLN A 10 -8.75 -10.67 11.39
C GLN A 10 -8.74 -9.23 11.87
N ALA A 11 -7.68 -8.87 12.59
CA ALA A 11 -7.41 -7.49 13.00
C ALA A 11 -6.22 -6.96 12.19
N THR A 12 -6.44 -5.86 11.49
CA THR A 12 -5.41 -5.15 10.71
C THR A 12 -5.11 -3.84 11.40
N VAL A 13 -3.83 -3.53 11.63
CA VAL A 13 -3.42 -2.21 12.12
C VAL A 13 -3.64 -1.23 10.99
N VAL A 14 -4.40 -0.17 11.27
CA VAL A 14 -4.79 0.89 10.33
C VAL A 14 -4.10 2.20 10.62
N SER A 15 -3.61 2.41 11.84
CA SER A 15 -2.74 3.53 12.21
C SER A 15 -1.99 3.20 13.49
N SER A 16 -0.78 3.76 13.66
CA SER A 16 0.08 3.53 14.84
C SER A 16 0.91 4.74 15.27
N LYS A 17 0.63 5.94 14.74
CA LYS A 17 1.52 7.12 14.90
C LYS A 17 0.80 8.33 15.50
N SER A 18 -0.20 8.12 16.35
CA SER A 18 -1.01 9.23 16.85
C SER A 18 -1.33 9.07 18.31
N ASP A 19 -0.93 10.03 19.13
CA ASP A 19 -1.46 10.17 20.48
C ASP A 19 -2.93 10.61 20.38
N LEU A 20 -3.84 9.67 20.64
CA LEU A 20 -5.27 9.88 20.55
C LEU A 20 -5.88 10.34 21.87
N ASN A 21 -5.17 10.21 22.99
CA ASN A 21 -5.73 10.49 24.30
C ASN A 21 -5.04 11.66 25.04
N GLY A 22 -3.95 12.19 24.48
CA GLY A 22 -3.19 13.34 24.95
C GLY A 22 -2.14 13.01 26.01
N ASP A 23 -1.76 11.73 26.15
CA ASP A 23 -0.76 11.25 27.12
C ASP A 23 0.67 11.27 26.58
N GLN A 24 0.86 11.85 25.39
CA GLN A 24 2.11 11.89 24.62
C GLN A 24 2.55 10.53 24.12
N ILE A 25 1.65 9.54 24.15
CA ILE A 25 1.94 8.18 23.76
C ILE A 25 1.13 7.81 22.51
N SER A 26 1.79 7.44 21.40
CA SER A 26 1.09 7.01 20.17
C SER A 26 0.18 5.80 20.39
N ASP A 27 -1.08 6.03 20.15
CA ASP A 27 -2.11 5.02 20.16
C ASP A 27 -2.20 4.30 18.81
N PHE A 28 -2.91 3.18 18.79
CA PHE A 28 -3.09 2.38 17.58
C PHE A 28 -4.57 2.20 17.24
N VAL A 29 -4.87 2.27 15.94
CA VAL A 29 -6.20 2.00 15.41
C VAL A 29 -6.20 0.67 14.69
N LEU A 30 -7.11 -0.20 15.10
CA LEU A 30 -7.31 -1.51 14.51
C LEU A 30 -8.63 -1.54 13.74
N ARG A 31 -8.59 -2.20 12.59
CA ARG A 31 -9.78 -2.64 11.87
C ARG A 31 -10.01 -4.11 12.15
N PHE A 32 -11.19 -4.41 12.67
CA PHE A 32 -11.70 -5.75 12.87
C PHE A 32 -12.64 -6.08 11.71
N GLU A 33 -12.29 -7.09 10.94
CA GLU A 33 -13.18 -7.64 9.93
C GLU A 33 -13.78 -8.95 10.47
N ASP A 34 -15.11 -9.05 10.41
CA ASP A 34 -15.79 -10.33 10.40
C ASP A 34 -16.71 -10.40 9.16
N PRO A 35 -17.21 -11.60 8.79
CA PRO A 35 -17.99 -11.76 7.56
C PRO A 35 -19.26 -10.91 7.48
N PHE A 36 -19.66 -10.24 8.57
CA PHE A 36 -20.92 -9.52 8.68
C PHE A 36 -20.76 -8.08 9.20
N SER A 37 -19.56 -7.67 9.58
CA SER A 37 -19.32 -6.36 10.15
C SER A 37 -17.87 -5.94 10.02
N CYS A 38 -17.70 -4.63 9.96
CA CYS A 38 -16.42 -3.99 10.13
C CYS A 38 -16.51 -3.20 11.44
N ALA A 39 -15.47 -3.26 12.26
CA ALA A 39 -15.35 -2.38 13.41
C ALA A 39 -13.98 -1.71 13.39
N TYR A 40 -13.95 -0.50 13.91
CA TYR A 40 -12.72 0.23 14.18
C TYR A 40 -12.60 0.36 15.68
N GLY A 41 -11.40 0.18 16.22
CA GLY A 41 -11.12 0.51 17.60
C GLY A 41 -9.81 1.24 17.71
N ALA A 42 -9.80 2.30 18.50
CA ALA A 42 -8.57 2.91 18.98
C ALA A 42 -8.20 2.31 20.34
N PHE A 43 -6.91 2.10 20.55
CA PHE A 43 -6.37 1.47 21.73
C PHE A 43 -5.15 2.24 22.20
N SER A 44 -5.04 2.42 23.51
CA SER A 44 -3.95 3.15 24.13
C SER A 44 -2.62 2.48 23.83
N GLY A 45 -1.65 3.26 23.37
CA GLY A 45 -0.27 2.82 23.29
C GLY A 45 0.21 2.33 24.65
N ALA A 46 -0.04 3.07 25.74
CA ALA A 46 0.55 2.82 27.05
C ALA A 46 0.24 1.43 27.62
N ASP A 47 -1.01 0.98 27.51
CA ASP A 47 -1.49 -0.24 28.19
C ASP A 47 -2.37 -1.15 27.32
N GLY A 48 -2.58 -0.79 26.04
CA GLY A 48 -3.42 -1.54 25.11
C GLY A 48 -4.92 -1.45 25.40
N SER A 49 -5.36 -0.65 26.37
CA SER A 49 -6.78 -0.50 26.69
C SER A 49 -7.55 0.15 25.55
N SER A 50 -8.80 -0.24 25.35
CA SER A 50 -9.66 0.37 24.33
C SER A 50 -9.99 1.82 24.72
N LEU A 51 -9.65 2.76 23.85
CA LEU A 51 -10.07 4.16 23.94
C LEU A 51 -11.52 4.30 23.46
N TRP A 52 -11.80 3.77 22.27
CA TRP A 52 -13.16 3.67 21.72
C TRP A 52 -13.26 2.52 20.73
N ILE A 53 -14.47 2.00 20.55
CA ILE A 53 -14.82 1.02 19.49
C ILE A 53 -16.02 1.55 18.74
N LYS A 54 -15.85 1.71 17.44
CA LYS A 54 -16.89 2.11 16.50
C LYS A 54 -17.20 0.95 15.57
N THR A 55 -18.35 0.33 15.78
CA THR A 55 -18.85 -0.68 14.84
C THR A 55 -19.53 0.02 13.67
N THR A 56 -18.97 -0.13 12.47
CA THR A 56 -19.70 0.22 11.25
C THR A 56 -20.60 -0.95 10.90
N ILE A 57 -21.90 -0.72 11.07
CA ILE A 57 -22.91 -1.72 10.75
C ILE A 57 -22.96 -1.83 9.24
N GLN A 58 -22.86 -3.04 8.65
CA GLN A 58 -23.69 -3.30 7.47
C GLN A 58 -24.05 -4.76 7.16
N GLN A 59 -25.34 -4.90 6.86
CA GLN A 59 -26.06 -6.06 6.33
C GLN A 59 -26.25 -7.27 7.25
N ILE A 60 -27.40 -7.28 7.94
CA ILE A 60 -28.10 -8.52 8.29
C ILE A 60 -28.33 -9.30 6.98
N GLY A 61 -27.55 -10.35 6.77
CA GLY A 61 -27.63 -11.19 5.58
C GLY A 61 -29.02 -11.80 5.41
N VAL A 62 -29.60 -11.65 4.22
CA VAL A 62 -30.64 -12.57 3.75
C VAL A 62 -29.93 -13.60 2.88
N SER A 63 -29.70 -14.78 3.44
CA SER A 63 -29.52 -15.99 2.63
C SER A 63 -30.79 -16.18 1.81
N LYS A 64 -30.83 -15.64 0.58
CA LYS A 64 -31.82 -16.03 -0.41
C LYS A 64 -31.09 -16.88 -1.45
N MET A 65 -31.35 -18.18 -1.42
CA MET A 65 -30.98 -19.11 -2.49
C MET A 65 -31.49 -18.55 -3.83
N VAL A 66 -30.61 -17.89 -4.57
CA VAL A 66 -30.75 -17.74 -6.02
C VAL A 66 -30.20 -19.04 -6.61
N GLY A 67 -30.91 -19.62 -7.58
CA GLY A 67 -30.73 -20.99 -8.04
C GLY A 67 -29.29 -21.40 -8.44
N PRO A 68 -29.06 -22.70 -8.67
CA PRO A 68 -27.79 -23.41 -8.54
C PRO A 68 -26.58 -22.95 -9.39
N ASN A 69 -26.70 -21.91 -10.23
CA ASN A 69 -25.65 -21.55 -11.20
C ASN A 69 -25.15 -20.09 -11.12
N ASN A 70 -25.66 -19.24 -10.23
CA ASN A 70 -25.19 -17.84 -10.11
C ASN A 70 -24.86 -17.49 -8.66
N PHE A 71 -23.67 -17.90 -8.19
CA PHE A 71 -23.07 -17.28 -7.02
C PHE A 71 -22.50 -15.93 -7.46
N VAL A 72 -23.26 -14.85 -7.23
CA VAL A 72 -22.63 -13.53 -7.15
C VAL A 72 -21.87 -13.53 -5.83
N ARG A 73 -20.53 -13.52 -5.87
CA ARG A 73 -19.75 -13.14 -4.69
C ARG A 73 -20.21 -11.74 -4.32
N GLN A 74 -20.89 -11.64 -3.19
CA GLN A 74 -21.17 -10.37 -2.56
C GLN A 74 -19.80 -9.82 -2.18
N ASN A 75 -19.41 -8.66 -2.73
CA ASN A 75 -18.20 -8.00 -2.27
C ASN A 75 -18.50 -7.55 -0.85
N ASP A 76 -17.90 -8.21 0.13
CA ASP A 76 -17.84 -7.73 1.50
C ASP A 76 -17.32 -6.30 1.41
N GLY A 77 -18.09 -5.33 1.94
CA GLY A 77 -17.81 -3.90 1.80
C GLY A 77 -16.42 -3.57 2.30
N LYS A 78 -15.44 -3.55 1.39
CA LYS A 78 -14.06 -3.21 1.73
C LYS A 78 -14.00 -1.70 1.89
N VAL A 79 -13.75 -1.27 3.12
CA VAL A 79 -13.43 0.11 3.44
C VAL A 79 -11.97 0.32 3.07
N SER A 80 -11.67 1.40 2.37
CA SER A 80 -10.29 1.85 2.19
C SER A 80 -10.03 2.94 3.22
N LEU A 81 -9.03 2.73 4.07
CA LEU A 81 -8.53 3.73 5.00
C LEU A 81 -7.17 4.18 4.53
N ARG A 82 -6.94 5.49 4.64
CA ARG A 82 -5.60 6.04 4.56
C ARG A 82 -5.31 6.80 5.84
N GLU A 83 -4.13 6.54 6.38
CA GLU A 83 -3.52 7.29 7.48
C GLU A 83 -3.12 8.67 6.97
N GLU A 84 -4.06 9.60 6.90
CA GLU A 84 -3.68 11.01 6.89
C GLU A 84 -4.22 11.64 8.17
N LEU A 85 -3.30 11.69 9.13
CA LEU A 85 -3.48 12.18 10.48
C LEU A 85 -3.63 13.70 10.43
N VAL A 86 -4.87 14.18 10.43
CA VAL A 86 -5.16 15.61 10.51
C VAL A 86 -6.14 15.84 11.63
N ASP A 87 -5.84 16.83 12.47
CA ASP A 87 -6.78 17.35 13.46
C ASP A 87 -7.87 18.18 12.74
N ILE A 88 -9.08 17.64 12.67
CA ILE A 88 -10.22 18.23 11.97
C ILE A 88 -11.07 19.07 12.95
N ASP A 89 -11.22 18.63 14.20
CA ASP A 89 -12.07 19.33 15.18
C ASP A 89 -11.33 20.33 16.09
N GLY A 90 -10.01 20.41 15.97
CA GLY A 90 -9.14 21.37 16.66
C GLY A 90 -8.72 20.93 18.06
N ASP A 91 -8.89 19.66 18.42
CA ASP A 91 -8.58 19.13 19.75
C ASP A 91 -7.12 18.66 19.92
N GLN A 92 -6.29 18.85 18.88
CA GLN A 92 -4.88 18.44 18.77
C GLN A 92 -4.66 16.93 18.68
N THR A 93 -5.72 16.15 18.57
CA THR A 93 -5.65 14.71 18.29
C THR A 93 -5.87 14.46 16.80
N PRO A 94 -5.06 13.59 16.16
CA PRO A 94 -5.31 13.21 14.77
C PRO A 94 -6.64 12.49 14.57
N ASP A 95 -7.42 12.94 13.58
CA ASP A 95 -8.71 12.34 13.22
C ASP A 95 -8.60 11.36 12.05
N PHE A 96 -9.65 10.56 11.89
CA PHE A 96 -9.71 9.50 10.88
C PHE A 96 -10.73 9.80 9.81
N ILE A 97 -10.37 9.52 8.57
CA ILE A 97 -11.29 9.60 7.43
C ILE A 97 -11.37 8.22 6.79
N TRP A 98 -12.59 7.74 6.61
CA TRP A 98 -12.82 6.49 5.91
C TRP A 98 -13.98 6.59 4.94
N VAL A 99 -13.96 5.65 4.00
CA VAL A 99 -14.91 5.59 2.91
C VAL A 99 -15.46 4.17 2.82
N GLU A 100 -16.77 4.04 3.01
CA GLU A 100 -17.47 2.76 2.94
C GLU A 100 -18.51 2.76 1.82
N ASN A 101 -18.63 1.63 1.12
CA ASN A 101 -19.73 1.42 0.18
C ASN A 101 -20.97 0.96 0.95
N GLU A 102 -22.02 1.75 0.93
CA GLU A 102 -23.29 1.40 1.54
C GLU A 102 -24.26 0.84 0.49
N THR A 103 -24.64 -0.43 0.68
CA THR A 103 -25.60 -1.08 -0.20
C THR A 103 -26.96 -1.17 0.48
N VAL A 104 -27.90 -0.31 0.09
CA VAL A 104 -29.28 -0.35 0.59
C VAL A 104 -30.01 -1.60 0.09
N ARG A 105 -30.77 -2.24 0.97
CA ARG A 105 -31.53 -3.47 0.68
C ARG A 105 -32.54 -3.27 -0.46
N ALA A 106 -32.50 -4.19 -1.43
CA ALA A 106 -33.45 -4.28 -2.53
C ALA A 106 -34.90 -4.65 -2.14
N SER A 107 -35.18 -4.95 -0.87
CA SER A 107 -36.55 -5.26 -0.44
C SER A 107 -37.47 -4.04 -0.41
N GLU A 108 -36.92 -2.81 -0.45
CA GLU A 108 -37.69 -1.57 -0.28
C GLU A 108 -37.56 -0.60 -1.47
N VAL A 109 -36.64 -0.85 -2.41
CA VAL A 109 -36.40 0.04 -3.56
C VAL A 109 -36.28 -0.77 -4.84
N THR A 110 -37.13 -0.48 -5.82
CA THR A 110 -37.13 -1.08 -7.18
C THR A 110 -35.84 -0.76 -7.96
N GLN A 111 -35.01 0.13 -7.44
CA GLN A 111 -33.66 0.46 -7.91
C GLN A 111 -32.70 0.31 -6.73
N MET A 112 -31.72 -0.58 -6.84
CA MET A 112 -30.60 -0.60 -5.89
C MET A 112 -29.77 0.66 -6.16
N ASN A 113 -29.95 1.68 -5.34
CA ASN A 113 -29.03 2.81 -5.29
C ASN A 113 -27.86 2.36 -4.40
N SER A 114 -26.70 2.11 -5.01
CA SER A 114 -25.44 2.16 -4.28
C SER A 114 -25.19 3.61 -3.89
N PHE A 115 -24.64 3.84 -2.72
CA PHE A 115 -24.00 5.12 -2.43
C PHE A 115 -22.74 4.86 -1.62
N MET A 116 -21.80 5.77 -1.74
CA MET A 116 -20.59 5.74 -0.94
C MET A 116 -20.78 6.70 0.23
N ARG A 117 -20.39 6.27 1.42
CA ARG A 117 -20.42 7.09 2.63
C ARG A 117 -18.99 7.42 3.02
N ALA A 118 -18.69 8.72 3.03
CA ALA A 118 -17.47 9.26 3.60
C ALA A 118 -17.76 9.76 5.01
N GLU A 119 -16.89 9.48 5.96
CA GLU A 119 -17.06 9.88 7.35
C GLU A 119 -15.72 10.27 7.95
N ALA A 120 -15.69 11.44 8.60
CA ALA A 120 -14.61 11.80 9.51
C ALA A 120 -15.01 11.51 10.95
N THR A 121 -14.06 11.03 11.73
CA THR A 121 -14.27 10.66 13.13
C THR A 121 -13.14 11.15 13.99
N SER A 122 -13.53 11.72 15.13
CA SER A 122 -12.62 12.21 16.15
C SER A 122 -11.73 11.06 16.60
N GLY A 123 -10.42 11.24 16.47
CA GLY A 123 -9.46 10.23 16.91
C GLY A 123 -9.48 10.06 18.42
N ARG A 124 -9.86 11.12 19.15
CA ARG A 124 -9.97 11.11 20.60
C ARG A 124 -11.20 10.38 21.12
N THR A 125 -12.35 10.63 20.51
CA THR A 125 -13.64 10.19 21.06
C THR A 125 -14.30 9.05 20.28
N GLY A 126 -13.89 8.82 19.02
CA GLY A 126 -14.59 7.93 18.10
C GLY A 126 -15.92 8.50 17.58
N GLU A 127 -16.29 9.72 17.99
CA GLU A 127 -17.52 10.37 17.54
C GLU A 127 -17.39 10.87 16.09
N THR A 128 -18.49 10.80 15.35
CA THR A 128 -18.55 11.30 13.97
C THR A 128 -18.47 12.83 13.97
N ILE A 129 -17.43 13.40 13.34
CA ILE A 129 -17.29 14.85 13.16
C ILE A 129 -18.22 15.31 12.03
N TRP A 130 -18.14 14.64 10.89
CA TRP A 130 -19.07 14.83 9.78
C TRP A 130 -19.26 13.53 9.01
N ARG A 131 -20.37 13.47 8.28
CA ARG A 131 -20.72 12.35 7.41
C ARG A 131 -21.34 12.88 6.12
N THR A 132 -20.87 12.34 5.01
CA THR A 132 -21.30 12.73 3.68
C THR A 132 -21.68 11.51 2.86
N THR A 133 -22.88 11.54 2.30
CA THR A 133 -23.32 10.57 1.31
C THR A 133 -22.93 11.09 -0.07
N ILE A 134 -22.07 10.35 -0.75
CA ILE A 134 -21.68 10.58 -2.13
C ILE A 134 -22.73 9.89 -3.01
N PRO A 135 -23.58 10.66 -3.72
CA PRO A 135 -24.60 10.09 -4.58
C PRO A 135 -23.94 9.37 -5.74
N ASP A 136 -24.44 8.18 -6.05
CA ASP A 136 -24.00 7.42 -7.21
C ASP A 136 -24.84 7.83 -8.42
N GLN A 137 -24.42 8.89 -9.12
CA GLN A 137 -25.17 9.38 -10.29
C GLN A 137 -24.83 8.59 -11.56
N SER A 138 -23.60 8.09 -11.66
CA SER A 138 -23.04 7.47 -12.86
C SER A 138 -23.15 5.94 -12.93
N PHE A 139 -23.60 5.23 -11.88
CA PHE A 139 -23.67 3.77 -11.91
C PHE A 139 -24.75 3.23 -12.84
N ASN A 140 -24.36 3.08 -14.11
CA ASN A 140 -25.05 2.25 -15.06
C ASN A 140 -24.54 0.81 -14.93
N ARG A 141 -25.30 -0.05 -14.24
CA ARG A 141 -25.02 -1.49 -14.11
C ARG A 141 -24.68 -2.21 -15.43
N GLN A 142 -25.18 -1.71 -16.56
CA GLN A 142 -24.90 -2.32 -17.87
C GLN A 142 -23.47 -2.06 -18.37
N LYS A 143 -22.81 -1.01 -17.87
CA LYS A 143 -21.44 -0.66 -18.25
C LYS A 143 -20.38 -1.31 -17.38
N VAL A 144 -20.74 -1.76 -16.18
CA VAL A 144 -19.79 -2.34 -15.24
C VAL A 144 -19.60 -3.83 -15.57
N PRO A 145 -18.40 -4.26 -16.03
CA PRO A 145 -18.16 -5.66 -16.32
C PRO A 145 -18.43 -6.49 -15.06
N SER A 146 -19.20 -7.57 -15.17
CA SER A 146 -19.65 -8.41 -14.05
C SER A 146 -18.53 -9.16 -13.29
N TRP A 147 -17.26 -8.80 -13.49
CA TRP A 147 -16.08 -9.58 -13.12
C TRP A 147 -15.09 -8.84 -12.21
N THR A 148 -15.29 -7.56 -11.90
CA THR A 148 -14.32 -6.77 -11.11
C THR A 148 -14.86 -6.51 -9.71
N ALA A 149 -14.21 -7.09 -8.70
CA ALA A 149 -14.37 -6.64 -7.32
C ALA A 149 -13.73 -5.25 -7.21
N PHE A 150 -14.54 -4.21 -7.10
CA PHE A 150 -14.05 -2.84 -6.93
C PHE A 150 -13.54 -2.68 -5.50
N LEU A 151 -12.23 -2.55 -5.37
CA LEU A 151 -11.65 -1.98 -4.16
C LEU A 151 -11.77 -0.46 -4.31
N PRO A 152 -12.44 0.24 -3.37
CA PRO A 152 -12.40 1.69 -3.38
C PRO A 152 -10.94 2.14 -3.28
N VAL A 153 -10.56 3.09 -4.13
CA VAL A 153 -9.25 3.72 -4.02
C VAL A 153 -9.21 4.45 -2.69
N ALA A 154 -8.08 4.35 -1.98
CA ALA A 154 -7.91 5.03 -0.71
C ALA A 154 -8.12 6.54 -0.89
N PRO A 155 -8.84 7.22 0.02
CA PRO A 155 -8.92 8.67 -0.02
C PRO A 155 -7.52 9.28 0.08
N THR A 156 -7.32 10.46 -0.50
CA THR A 156 -6.05 11.22 -0.42
C THR A 156 -6.35 12.64 0.02
N LEU A 157 -5.49 13.25 0.84
CA LEU A 157 -5.66 14.67 1.15
C LEU A 157 -5.05 15.53 0.06
N MET A 158 -5.69 16.66 -0.20
CA MET A 158 -5.29 17.59 -1.24
C MET A 158 -5.34 19.02 -0.72
N ARG A 159 -4.25 19.77 -0.89
CA ARG A 159 -4.21 21.21 -0.66
C ARG A 159 -4.80 21.94 -1.87
N PHE A 160 -5.90 22.65 -1.68
CA PHE A 160 -6.58 23.42 -2.72
C PHE A 160 -7.06 24.75 -2.16
N GLN A 161 -6.73 25.86 -2.84
CA GLN A 161 -7.02 27.23 -2.41
C GLN A 161 -6.53 27.53 -0.98
N GLY A 162 -5.35 27.01 -0.64
CA GLY A 162 -4.74 27.17 0.68
C GLY A 162 -5.39 26.36 1.81
N LYS A 163 -6.36 25.49 1.51
CA LYS A 163 -7.03 24.60 2.49
C LYS A 163 -6.77 23.14 2.17
N THR A 164 -6.69 22.30 3.19
CA THR A 164 -6.65 20.84 3.03
C THR A 164 -8.07 20.31 2.84
N ASN A 165 -8.24 19.42 1.86
CA ASN A 165 -9.50 18.79 1.49
C ASN A 165 -9.27 17.29 1.31
N VAL A 166 -10.34 16.50 1.24
CA VAL A 166 -10.30 15.07 0.98
C VAL A 166 -10.69 14.82 -0.47
N VAL A 167 -9.92 14.03 -1.19
CA VAL A 167 -10.31 13.54 -2.51
C VAL A 167 -10.73 12.08 -2.41
N ILE A 168 -11.92 11.79 -2.92
CA ILE A 168 -12.54 10.47 -2.87
C ILE A 168 -12.89 10.06 -4.30
N ALA A 169 -12.31 8.98 -4.77
CA ALA A 169 -12.69 8.37 -6.04
C ALA A 169 -13.76 7.30 -5.81
N HIS A 170 -14.91 7.46 -6.45
CA HIS A 170 -16.01 6.51 -6.41
C HIS A 170 -16.43 6.18 -7.83
N LEU A 171 -16.19 4.94 -8.26
CA LEU A 171 -16.50 4.50 -9.62
C LEU A 171 -15.84 5.45 -10.65
N ALA A 172 -16.66 6.07 -11.50
CA ALA A 172 -16.26 7.00 -12.56
C ALA A 172 -16.35 8.48 -12.14
N GLU A 173 -16.41 8.75 -10.84
CA GLU A 173 -16.49 10.10 -10.27
C GLU A 173 -15.35 10.31 -9.27
N ILE A 174 -14.86 11.56 -9.19
CA ILE A 174 -13.90 11.98 -8.17
C ILE A 174 -14.48 13.21 -7.47
N HIS A 175 -14.61 13.13 -6.15
CA HIS A 175 -15.19 14.19 -5.33
C HIS A 175 -14.10 14.88 -4.51
N LEU A 176 -14.07 16.20 -4.58
CA LEU A 176 -13.31 17.05 -3.66
C LEU A 176 -14.23 17.43 -2.50
N VAL A 177 -13.93 16.94 -1.31
CA VAL A 177 -14.73 17.09 -0.11
C VAL A 177 -14.01 18.00 0.88
N ASN A 178 -14.71 18.99 1.42
CA ASN A 178 -14.18 19.85 2.46
C ASN A 178 -13.85 19.04 3.70
N LEU A 179 -12.58 19.07 4.13
CA LEU A 179 -12.08 18.28 5.25
C LEU A 179 -12.80 18.58 6.57
N PHE A 180 -13.29 19.79 6.79
CA PHE A 180 -13.81 20.23 8.09
C PHE A 180 -15.31 20.03 8.27
N ASN A 181 -16.09 19.96 7.18
CA ASN A 181 -17.55 19.85 7.27
C ASN A 181 -18.15 18.78 6.36
N GLY A 182 -17.32 18.04 5.62
CA GLY A 182 -17.76 16.99 4.71
C GLY A 182 -18.50 17.47 3.47
N SER A 183 -18.70 18.78 3.27
CA SER A 183 -19.43 19.27 2.08
C SER A 183 -18.65 18.98 0.80
N ILE A 184 -19.34 18.52 -0.25
CA ILE A 184 -18.74 18.34 -1.57
C ILE A 184 -18.50 19.73 -2.17
N ILE A 185 -17.25 20.05 -2.47
CA ILE A 185 -16.82 21.31 -3.07
C ILE A 185 -16.95 21.23 -4.58
N GLU A 186 -16.42 20.17 -5.18
CA GLU A 186 -16.37 19.97 -6.63
C GLU A 186 -16.44 18.46 -6.93
N THR A 187 -16.96 18.10 -8.10
CA THR A 187 -16.92 16.75 -8.63
C THR A 187 -16.34 16.75 -10.03
N ILE A 188 -15.44 15.81 -10.31
CA ILE A 188 -15.05 15.42 -11.66
C ILE A 188 -15.98 14.28 -12.05
N ASP A 189 -16.96 14.61 -12.89
CA ASP A 189 -17.93 13.64 -13.41
C ASP A 189 -17.46 13.06 -14.76
N GLU A 190 -18.13 11.99 -15.19
CA GLU A 190 -17.99 11.42 -16.55
C GLU A 190 -16.60 10.83 -16.89
N LEU A 191 -15.89 10.27 -15.90
CA LEU A 191 -14.72 9.45 -16.25
C LEU A 191 -15.18 8.25 -17.09
N PRO A 192 -14.40 7.86 -18.12
CA PRO A 192 -14.83 6.79 -19.02
C PRO A 192 -14.86 5.42 -18.32
N ASP A 193 -14.12 5.25 -17.23
CA ASP A 193 -14.09 4.05 -16.41
C ASP A 193 -13.60 4.37 -14.98
N PHE A 194 -13.53 3.35 -14.12
CA PHE A 194 -13.15 3.50 -12.72
C PHE A 194 -11.71 3.95 -12.49
N VAL A 195 -11.50 4.76 -11.46
CA VAL A 195 -10.17 5.16 -11.01
C VAL A 195 -9.46 3.97 -10.35
N ARG A 196 -8.20 3.73 -10.75
CA ARG A 196 -7.33 2.66 -10.21
C ARG A 196 -6.32 3.17 -9.20
N SER A 197 -5.77 4.35 -9.44
CA SER A 197 -4.82 5.01 -8.56
C SER A 197 -5.17 6.49 -8.45
N LEU A 198 -4.89 7.07 -7.30
CA LEU A 198 -5.22 8.45 -6.97
C LEU A 198 -4.11 9.04 -6.09
N LYS A 199 -3.52 10.15 -6.52
CA LYS A 199 -2.50 10.91 -5.79
C LYS A 199 -2.74 12.40 -5.96
N SER A 200 -2.34 13.16 -4.95
CA SER A 200 -2.42 14.62 -4.91
C SER A 200 -1.01 15.18 -4.75
N LEU A 201 -0.58 16.00 -5.71
CA LEU A 201 0.79 16.50 -5.82
C LEU A 201 0.75 17.91 -6.40
N ASP A 202 1.59 18.82 -5.89
CA ASP A 202 1.79 20.14 -6.51
C ASP A 202 2.74 19.93 -7.69
N VAL A 203 2.20 19.94 -8.91
CA VAL A 203 2.99 19.60 -10.10
C VAL A 203 3.40 20.81 -10.90
N ASP A 204 2.88 22.00 -10.58
CA ASP A 204 3.24 23.25 -11.25
C ASP A 204 3.90 24.29 -10.31
N GLY A 205 4.05 23.96 -9.03
CA GLY A 205 4.72 24.78 -8.02
C GLY A 205 3.89 25.96 -7.54
N ASP A 206 2.58 25.99 -7.81
CA ASP A 206 1.71 27.11 -7.46
C ASP A 206 1.14 27.04 -6.02
N GLY A 207 1.47 25.97 -5.29
CA GLY A 207 1.03 25.71 -3.92
C GLY A 207 -0.38 25.11 -3.82
N ASN A 208 -1.09 24.94 -4.93
CA ASN A 208 -2.25 24.05 -5.04
C ASN A 208 -1.75 22.71 -5.55
N GLN A 209 -2.30 21.64 -5.02
CA GLN A 209 -2.01 20.32 -5.55
C GLN A 209 -2.94 20.03 -6.73
N GLU A 210 -2.42 19.36 -7.73
CA GLU A 210 -3.16 18.71 -8.79
C GLU A 210 -3.50 17.29 -8.39
N LEU A 211 -4.44 16.71 -9.13
CA LEU A 211 -4.79 15.32 -9.00
C LEU A 211 -4.13 14.50 -10.10
N ILE A 212 -3.35 13.50 -9.71
CA ILE A 212 -2.81 12.49 -10.61
C ILE A 212 -3.58 11.18 -10.41
N PHE A 213 -4.22 10.68 -11.46
CA PHE A 213 -4.98 9.44 -11.37
C PHE A 213 -4.92 8.62 -12.65
N SER A 214 -5.01 7.30 -12.50
CA SER A 214 -5.10 6.38 -13.63
C SER A 214 -6.47 5.72 -13.72
N HIS A 215 -6.96 5.53 -14.93
CA HIS A 215 -8.16 4.76 -15.21
C HIS A 215 -7.99 3.94 -16.51
N PRO A 216 -8.62 2.77 -16.64
CA PRO A 216 -8.56 2.01 -17.87
C PRO A 216 -9.30 2.76 -19.00
N ILE A 217 -8.77 2.62 -20.22
CA ILE A 217 -9.45 3.06 -21.45
C ILE A 217 -9.59 1.92 -22.46
N ASP A 218 -8.78 0.87 -22.29
CA ASP A 218 -8.88 -0.41 -23.01
C ASP A 218 -8.37 -1.52 -22.07
N ARG A 219 -8.56 -2.78 -22.45
CA ARG A 219 -8.10 -3.97 -21.72
C ARG A 219 -6.63 -3.89 -21.34
N ASP A 220 -5.78 -3.38 -22.22
CA ASP A 220 -4.33 -3.34 -22.02
C ASP A 220 -3.76 -1.92 -21.94
N ILE A 221 -4.63 -0.90 -21.83
CA ILE A 221 -4.22 0.51 -21.82
C ILE A 221 -4.93 1.25 -20.70
N GLN A 222 -4.13 1.91 -19.86
CA GLN A 222 -4.58 2.89 -18.89
C GLN A 222 -4.28 4.30 -19.38
N LYS A 223 -5.11 5.25 -19.02
CA LYS A 223 -4.84 6.68 -19.16
C LYS A 223 -4.42 7.20 -17.79
N LEU A 224 -3.24 7.78 -17.69
CA LEU A 224 -2.81 8.56 -16.54
C LEU A 224 -3.07 10.03 -16.85
N THR A 225 -3.72 10.72 -15.92
CA THR A 225 -4.24 12.06 -16.11
C THR A 225 -3.77 12.94 -14.96
N ALA A 226 -3.30 14.14 -15.29
CA ALA A 226 -3.19 15.25 -14.34
C ALA A 226 -4.37 16.20 -14.51
N TYR A 227 -5.03 16.54 -13.41
CA TYR A 227 -6.19 17.41 -13.40
C TYR A 227 -6.04 18.51 -12.35
N SER A 228 -6.27 19.75 -12.77
CA SER A 228 -6.27 20.89 -11.87
C SER A 228 -7.70 21.30 -11.53
N PHE A 229 -8.05 21.21 -10.24
CA PHE A 229 -9.31 21.73 -9.72
C PHE A 229 -9.40 23.27 -9.83
N LYS A 230 -8.25 23.95 -9.93
CA LYS A 230 -8.18 25.42 -10.05
C LYS A 230 -8.62 25.87 -11.44
N SER A 231 -8.10 25.23 -12.49
CA SER A 231 -8.52 25.50 -13.87
C SER A 231 -9.76 24.72 -14.30
N LYS A 232 -10.18 23.71 -13.53
CA LYS A 232 -11.24 22.75 -13.85
C LYS A 232 -10.97 22.02 -15.17
N SER A 233 -9.71 21.69 -15.43
CA SER A 233 -9.29 21.08 -16.68
C SER A 233 -8.24 20.02 -16.45
N GLU A 234 -8.23 19.06 -17.37
CA GLU A 234 -7.08 18.21 -17.59
C GLU A 234 -5.89 19.09 -18.01
N LEU A 235 -4.77 18.96 -17.31
CA LEU A 235 -3.51 19.61 -17.66
C LEU A 235 -2.80 18.83 -18.76
N TRP A 236 -2.70 17.51 -18.56
CA TRP A 236 -2.15 16.57 -19.52
C TRP A 236 -2.70 15.16 -19.27
N HIS A 237 -2.51 14.30 -20.26
CA HIS A 237 -2.68 12.87 -20.10
C HIS A 237 -1.65 12.09 -20.90
N THR A 238 -1.35 10.89 -20.43
CA THR A 238 -0.53 9.94 -21.16
C THR A 238 -1.15 8.55 -21.14
N ARG A 239 -0.78 7.71 -22.12
CA ARG A 239 -1.25 6.33 -22.21
C ARG A 239 -0.18 5.41 -21.67
N ILE A 240 -0.58 4.51 -20.78
CA ILE A 240 0.26 3.51 -20.15
C ILE A 240 -0.19 2.13 -20.62
N ARG A 241 0.73 1.32 -21.11
CA ARG A 241 0.43 -0.07 -21.50
C ARG A 241 0.51 -0.99 -20.29
N THR A 242 -0.65 -1.52 -19.89
CA THR A 242 -0.78 -2.44 -18.75
C THR A 242 -1.36 -3.75 -19.26
N LYS A 243 -0.53 -4.72 -19.64
CA LYS A 243 -1.05 -6.01 -20.13
C LYS A 243 -1.81 -6.74 -19.00
N SER A 244 -3.14 -6.77 -19.09
CA SER A 244 -4.06 -7.06 -17.97
C SER A 244 -4.23 -8.54 -17.60
N SER A 245 -3.51 -9.46 -18.25
CA SER A 245 -3.82 -10.89 -18.14
C SER A 245 -3.57 -11.51 -16.76
N LEU A 246 -3.09 -10.74 -15.76
CA LEU A 246 -2.81 -11.21 -14.40
C LEU A 246 -3.58 -10.45 -13.29
N ILE A 247 -4.59 -9.62 -13.63
CA ILE A 247 -5.45 -8.95 -12.62
C ILE A 247 -6.32 -9.96 -11.81
N HIS A 248 -6.16 -11.27 -12.03
CA HIS A 248 -7.00 -12.30 -11.44
C HIS A 248 -6.86 -12.48 -9.92
N ASP A 249 -5.83 -11.94 -9.26
CA ASP A 249 -5.55 -12.28 -7.86
C ASP A 249 -5.88 -11.20 -6.83
N GLY A 250 -6.52 -10.08 -7.20
CA GLY A 250 -6.99 -9.07 -6.23
C GLY A 250 -5.87 -8.35 -5.44
N VAL A 251 -4.61 -8.71 -5.66
CA VAL A 251 -3.45 -7.91 -5.33
C VAL A 251 -3.39 -6.82 -6.38
N SER A 252 -4.04 -5.69 -6.07
CA SER A 252 -3.80 -4.42 -6.75
C SER A 252 -2.32 -4.12 -6.58
N SER A 253 -1.49 -4.61 -7.50
CA SER A 253 -0.25 -3.89 -7.78
C SER A 253 -0.74 -2.59 -8.37
N ASP A 254 -0.85 -1.56 -7.52
CA ASP A 254 -0.62 -0.20 -7.96
C ASP A 254 0.57 -0.33 -8.90
N HIS A 255 0.33 -0.15 -10.20
CA HIS A 255 1.40 -0.19 -11.19
C HIS A 255 2.43 0.81 -10.70
N GLY A 256 3.53 0.32 -10.12
CA GLY A 256 4.32 1.01 -9.09
C GLY A 256 4.73 2.40 -9.50
N SER A 257 3.82 3.35 -9.36
CA SER A 257 4.03 4.74 -9.69
C SER A 257 4.64 5.35 -8.46
N ALA A 258 5.97 5.41 -8.48
CA ALA A 258 6.70 6.24 -7.56
C ALA A 258 6.55 7.69 -8.03
N PHE A 259 6.21 8.58 -7.10
CA PHE A 259 6.23 10.01 -7.32
C PHE A 259 7.36 10.58 -6.47
N VAL A 260 8.34 11.18 -7.13
CA VAL A 260 9.57 11.67 -6.50
C VAL A 260 10.11 12.82 -7.33
N ASP A 261 10.61 13.85 -6.65
CA ASP A 261 11.36 14.94 -7.26
C ASP A 261 12.80 14.44 -7.52
N VAL A 262 13.08 14.07 -8.77
CA VAL A 262 14.30 13.36 -9.18
C VAL A 262 15.50 14.28 -9.25
N ASP A 263 15.30 15.50 -9.74
CA ASP A 263 16.36 16.48 -9.98
C ASP A 263 16.36 17.64 -8.98
N ASN A 264 15.55 17.51 -7.92
CA ASN A 264 15.49 18.44 -6.78
C ASN A 264 15.06 19.86 -7.20
N ASP A 265 14.15 19.94 -8.18
CA ASP A 265 13.56 21.20 -8.66
C ASP A 265 12.25 21.57 -7.93
N GLN A 266 11.85 20.75 -6.94
CA GLN A 266 10.62 20.83 -6.14
C GLN A 266 9.36 20.45 -6.90
N LEU A 267 9.47 19.93 -8.12
CA LEU A 267 8.38 19.37 -8.89
C LEU A 267 8.56 17.85 -8.98
N PRO A 268 7.48 17.06 -8.81
CA PRO A 268 7.61 15.61 -8.83
C PRO A 268 7.63 15.06 -10.26
N GLU A 269 8.41 14.00 -10.48
CA GLU A 269 8.25 13.07 -11.58
C GLU A 269 7.41 11.86 -11.18
N SER A 270 6.88 11.16 -12.19
CA SER A 270 6.27 9.85 -12.05
C SER A 270 7.10 8.80 -12.77
N LEU A 271 7.59 7.80 -12.03
CA LEU A 271 8.22 6.62 -12.62
C LEU A 271 7.18 5.54 -12.86
N ILE A 272 7.08 5.04 -14.09
CA ILE A 272 6.03 4.10 -14.50
C ILE A 272 6.65 2.87 -15.15
N GLY A 273 6.30 1.69 -14.61
CA GLY A 273 6.58 0.40 -15.23
C GLY A 273 5.49 -0.02 -16.21
N GLU A 274 5.85 -0.14 -17.48
CA GLU A 274 5.00 -0.67 -18.55
C GLU A 274 5.37 -2.11 -18.91
N ARG A 275 4.33 -2.90 -19.22
CA ARG A 275 4.50 -4.24 -19.76
C ARG A 275 4.16 -4.26 -21.24
N MET A 276 5.18 -4.22 -22.09
CA MET A 276 5.04 -4.20 -23.55
C MET A 276 4.65 -5.58 -24.10
N HIS A 277 5.36 -6.62 -23.65
CA HIS A 277 5.14 -8.01 -24.04
C HIS A 277 5.21 -8.95 -22.82
N ARG A 278 5.20 -10.27 -23.05
CA ARG A 278 5.36 -11.22 -21.93
C ARG A 278 6.70 -10.99 -21.21
N THR A 279 7.72 -10.62 -22.00
CA THR A 279 9.12 -10.57 -21.62
C THR A 279 9.79 -9.23 -21.96
N GLN A 280 9.02 -8.21 -22.32
CA GLN A 280 9.59 -6.89 -22.59
C GLN A 280 8.89 -5.89 -21.69
N ARG A 281 9.71 -5.17 -20.96
CA ARG A 281 9.32 -4.18 -19.98
C ARG A 281 9.96 -2.85 -20.35
N ARG A 282 9.30 -1.80 -19.91
CA ARG A 282 9.70 -0.44 -20.19
C ARG A 282 9.47 0.39 -18.96
N LEU A 283 10.46 1.15 -18.58
CA LEU A 283 10.37 2.20 -17.59
C LEU A 283 10.25 3.55 -18.29
N ARG A 284 9.39 4.40 -17.76
CA ARG A 284 9.22 5.78 -18.22
C ARG A 284 9.28 6.70 -17.02
N LEU A 285 10.12 7.72 -17.10
CA LEU A 285 10.09 8.84 -16.19
C LEU A 285 9.31 9.96 -16.84
N ILE A 286 8.23 10.40 -16.20
CA ILE A 286 7.33 11.42 -16.71
C ILE A 286 7.43 12.65 -15.82
N ASP A 287 7.71 13.78 -16.43
CA ASP A 287 7.60 15.09 -15.78
C ASP A 287 6.13 15.36 -15.47
N CYS A 288 5.75 15.46 -14.19
CA CYS A 288 4.35 15.64 -13.81
C CYS A 288 3.83 17.06 -14.09
N ALA A 289 4.68 18.05 -14.34
CA ALA A 289 4.23 19.38 -14.74
C ALA A 289 3.68 19.36 -16.18
N THR A 290 4.35 18.62 -17.06
CA THR A 290 4.06 18.64 -18.50
C THR A 290 3.40 17.37 -19.05
N GLY A 291 3.51 16.25 -18.35
CA GLY A 291 3.09 14.93 -18.81
C GLY A 291 3.98 14.35 -19.91
N THR A 292 5.15 14.96 -20.14
CA THR A 292 6.10 14.52 -21.16
C THR A 292 7.08 13.51 -20.59
N ASP A 293 7.51 12.56 -21.42
CA ASP A 293 8.55 11.61 -21.03
C ASP A 293 9.90 12.34 -20.95
N ARG A 294 10.53 12.34 -19.77
CA ARG A 294 11.94 12.78 -19.62
C ARG A 294 12.86 11.77 -20.29
N TRP A 295 12.62 10.49 -20.00
CA TRP A 295 13.30 9.39 -20.65
C TRP A 295 12.45 8.12 -20.64
N THR A 296 12.88 7.15 -21.45
CA THR A 296 12.31 5.81 -21.51
C THR A 296 13.45 4.80 -21.54
N ALA A 297 13.43 3.85 -20.61
CA ALA A 297 14.39 2.78 -20.53
C ALA A 297 13.69 1.45 -20.84
N ASP A 298 14.03 0.83 -21.96
CA ASP A 298 13.62 -0.56 -22.20
C ASP A 298 14.52 -1.44 -21.33
N THR A 299 13.93 -2.15 -20.38
CA THR A 299 14.67 -3.14 -19.59
C THR A 299 14.63 -4.43 -20.39
N ASP A 300 15.70 -4.67 -21.14
CA ASP A 300 15.85 -5.87 -21.95
C ASP A 300 15.82 -7.08 -21.02
N GLU A 301 14.87 -7.98 -21.26
CA GLU A 301 15.01 -9.31 -20.68
C GLU A 301 16.05 -10.06 -21.48
N ASP A 302 16.93 -10.74 -20.76
CA ASP A 302 17.81 -11.71 -21.35
C ASP A 302 16.97 -12.69 -22.20
N PRO A 303 17.22 -12.78 -23.51
CA PRO A 303 16.38 -13.51 -24.45
C PRO A 303 16.26 -15.00 -24.10
N ARG A 304 17.15 -15.52 -23.25
CA ARG A 304 17.06 -16.86 -22.66
C ARG A 304 15.74 -17.10 -21.90
N TRP A 305 15.07 -16.04 -21.42
CA TRP A 305 13.85 -16.14 -20.60
C TRP A 305 12.53 -16.11 -21.39
N SER A 306 12.60 -15.96 -22.72
CA SER A 306 11.43 -15.74 -23.59
C SER A 306 10.42 -16.90 -23.66
N SER A 307 10.78 -18.10 -23.18
CA SER A 307 9.93 -19.31 -23.24
C SER A 307 9.73 -19.94 -21.87
N GLY A 308 8.53 -19.79 -21.29
CA GLY A 308 8.11 -20.54 -20.09
C GLY A 308 8.33 -19.86 -18.74
N CYS A 309 8.89 -18.65 -18.69
CA CYS A 309 9.07 -17.95 -17.42
C CYS A 309 7.79 -17.26 -16.95
N LEU A 310 7.43 -17.43 -15.68
CA LEU A 310 6.43 -16.62 -15.01
C LEU A 310 7.15 -15.50 -14.27
N GLN A 311 6.84 -14.27 -14.65
CA GLN A 311 7.40 -13.07 -14.03
C GLN A 311 6.32 -12.43 -13.16
N ILE A 312 6.63 -12.28 -11.88
CA ILE A 312 5.74 -11.82 -10.80
C ILE A 312 6.24 -10.39 -10.39
N PRO A 313 5.43 -9.53 -9.73
CA PRO A 313 5.30 -8.11 -10.08
C PRO A 313 6.63 -7.35 -10.11
N PHE A 314 6.67 -6.41 -11.03
CA PHE A 314 7.69 -5.39 -11.16
C PHE A 314 7.54 -4.37 -10.03
N VAL A 315 8.63 -4.07 -9.34
CA VAL A 315 8.67 -2.99 -8.36
C VAL A 315 9.86 -2.10 -8.70
N ALA A 316 9.58 -0.83 -9.01
CA ALA A 316 10.62 0.19 -9.05
C ALA A 316 10.52 1.02 -7.78
N VAL A 317 11.66 1.24 -7.12
CA VAL A 317 11.76 2.09 -5.95
C VAL A 317 12.78 3.19 -6.18
N PRO A 318 12.52 4.43 -5.71
CA PRO A 318 13.54 5.46 -5.66
C PRO A 318 14.69 5.02 -4.75
N SER A 319 15.90 5.42 -5.13
CA SER A 319 17.15 5.17 -4.45
C SER A 319 17.89 6.50 -4.27
N PRO A 320 18.71 6.67 -3.23
CA PRO A 320 19.68 7.76 -3.21
C PRO A 320 20.50 7.78 -4.50
N ASP A 321 21.03 8.95 -4.85
CA ASP A 321 21.99 9.14 -5.94
C ASP A 321 23.15 8.13 -5.83
N LEU A 322 23.18 7.15 -6.74
CA LEU A 322 24.15 6.03 -6.75
C LEU A 322 25.37 6.35 -7.60
N ASN A 323 25.29 7.31 -8.51
CA ASN A 323 26.38 7.64 -9.43
C ASN A 323 27.07 8.99 -9.08
N GLY A 324 26.50 9.75 -8.16
CA GLY A 324 27.01 11.05 -7.68
C GLY A 324 26.67 12.23 -8.59
N ASP A 325 25.68 12.12 -9.48
CA ASP A 325 25.29 13.18 -10.42
C ASP A 325 24.31 14.21 -9.84
N GLY A 326 23.81 13.98 -8.62
CA GLY A 326 22.87 14.83 -7.91
C GLY A 326 21.40 14.50 -8.16
N THR A 327 21.09 13.47 -8.95
CA THR A 327 19.73 12.99 -9.21
C THR A 327 19.40 11.72 -8.46
N ILE A 328 18.13 11.52 -8.11
CA ILE A 328 17.65 10.29 -7.47
C ILE A 328 17.62 9.17 -8.51
N ASP A 329 18.37 8.10 -8.26
CA ASP A 329 18.36 6.91 -9.09
C ASP A 329 17.22 5.96 -8.74
N TYR A 330 17.04 4.93 -9.55
CA TYR A 330 15.98 3.95 -9.37
C TYR A 330 16.51 2.53 -9.33
N LEU A 331 15.93 1.72 -8.44
CA LEU A 331 16.16 0.29 -8.39
C LEU A 331 14.92 -0.42 -8.91
N ASN A 332 15.09 -1.09 -10.05
CA ASN A 332 14.08 -1.94 -10.66
C ASN A 332 14.29 -3.39 -10.23
N LEU A 333 13.26 -3.99 -9.64
CA LEU A 333 13.28 -5.38 -9.20
C LEU A 333 12.30 -6.24 -10.01
N SER A 334 12.81 -7.35 -10.50
CA SER A 334 12.09 -8.32 -11.30
C SER A 334 12.26 -9.71 -10.71
N TRP A 335 11.14 -10.38 -10.40
CA TRP A 335 11.17 -11.77 -9.98
C TRP A 335 10.97 -12.69 -11.19
N ILE A 336 11.94 -13.58 -11.44
CA ILE A 336 11.91 -14.53 -12.55
C ILE A 336 11.82 -15.95 -12.01
N VAL A 337 10.74 -16.65 -12.37
CA VAL A 337 10.61 -18.09 -12.18
C VAL A 337 10.86 -18.79 -13.50
N MET A 338 11.93 -19.59 -13.56
CA MET A 338 12.36 -20.31 -14.76
C MET A 338 11.81 -21.74 -14.74
N GLN A 339 10.90 -22.05 -15.66
CA GLN A 339 10.44 -23.43 -15.86
C GLN A 339 11.44 -24.19 -16.72
N SER A 340 12.54 -24.68 -16.12
CA SER A 340 13.55 -25.47 -16.84
C SER A 340 13.65 -26.90 -16.30
N GLY A 341 12.73 -27.77 -16.74
CA GLY A 341 12.75 -29.20 -16.42
C GLY A 341 11.94 -29.55 -15.16
N PRO A 342 12.37 -30.52 -14.33
CA PRO A 342 11.63 -30.94 -13.13
C PRO A 342 11.75 -29.97 -11.94
N TYR A 343 12.48 -28.86 -12.09
CA TYR A 343 12.71 -27.87 -11.05
C TYR A 343 12.47 -26.47 -11.60
N ASP A 344 11.85 -25.62 -10.78
CA ASP A 344 11.73 -24.19 -11.06
C ASP A 344 12.86 -23.46 -10.33
N ASP A 345 13.74 -22.81 -11.09
CA ASP A 345 14.77 -21.96 -10.51
C ASP A 345 14.18 -20.54 -10.36
N SER A 346 14.12 -20.03 -9.13
CA SER A 346 13.63 -18.67 -8.85
C SER A 346 14.79 -17.71 -8.64
N ARG A 347 14.74 -16.56 -9.33
CA ARG A 347 15.75 -15.52 -9.25
C ARG A 347 15.14 -14.15 -9.05
N LEU A 348 15.87 -13.33 -8.31
CA LEU A 348 15.64 -11.90 -8.21
C LEU A 348 16.64 -11.19 -9.14
N GLU A 349 16.15 -10.45 -10.11
CA GLU A 349 16.94 -9.55 -10.93
C GLU A 349 16.73 -8.11 -10.45
N ILE A 350 17.83 -7.38 -10.34
CA ILE A 350 17.88 -6.02 -9.83
C ILE A 350 18.67 -5.19 -10.84
N GLN A 351 18.09 -4.08 -11.28
CA GLN A 351 18.72 -3.13 -12.19
C GLN A 351 18.72 -1.76 -11.54
N ALA A 352 19.89 -1.12 -11.46
CA ALA A 352 19.98 0.30 -11.11
C ALA A 352 19.94 1.14 -12.37
N ILE A 353 19.07 2.13 -12.39
CA ILE A 353 18.75 2.97 -13.53
C ILE A 353 18.94 4.42 -13.11
N SER A 354 19.68 5.18 -13.92
CA SER A 354 19.95 6.59 -13.66
C SER A 354 18.66 7.41 -13.65
N GLY A 355 18.52 8.27 -12.64
CA GLY A 355 17.45 9.26 -12.56
C GLY A 355 17.48 10.28 -13.70
N ASP A 356 18.68 10.71 -14.11
CA ASP A 356 18.88 11.76 -15.12
C ASP A 356 18.44 11.32 -16.53
N ASP A 357 18.91 10.17 -17.00
CA ASP A 357 18.76 9.76 -18.41
C ASP A 357 18.16 8.36 -18.64
N GLY A 358 17.88 7.61 -17.58
CA GLY A 358 17.34 6.26 -17.66
C GLY A 358 18.35 5.20 -18.10
N SER A 359 19.66 5.53 -18.13
CA SER A 359 20.71 4.56 -18.45
C SER A 359 20.88 3.51 -17.35
N LEU A 360 21.28 2.29 -17.74
CA LEU A 360 21.58 1.22 -16.79
C LEU A 360 22.94 1.50 -16.11
N LEU A 361 22.93 1.68 -14.80
CA LEU A 361 24.13 1.85 -13.97
C LEU A 361 24.80 0.50 -13.69
N TRP A 362 24.01 -0.46 -13.22
CA TRP A 362 24.44 -1.84 -12.99
C TRP A 362 23.26 -2.80 -13.00
N GLU A 363 23.56 -4.08 -13.16
CA GLU A 363 22.59 -5.17 -13.09
C GLU A 363 23.13 -6.31 -12.21
N ALA A 364 22.27 -6.86 -11.36
CA ALA A 364 22.57 -8.00 -10.51
C ALA A 364 21.46 -9.05 -10.61
N SER A 365 21.86 -10.33 -10.55
CA SER A 365 20.93 -11.46 -10.50
C SER A 365 21.30 -12.33 -9.30
N HIS A 366 20.33 -12.58 -8.43
CA HIS A 366 20.50 -13.39 -7.24
C HIS A 366 19.59 -14.62 -7.31
N PHE A 367 20.20 -15.79 -7.17
CA PHE A 367 19.45 -17.04 -7.06
C PHE A 367 18.86 -17.15 -5.65
N ILE A 368 17.55 -17.34 -5.57
CA ILE A 368 16.86 -17.35 -4.29
C ILE A 368 16.76 -18.78 -3.78
N GLU A 369 16.11 -19.62 -4.57
CA GLU A 369 15.89 -21.02 -4.23
C GLU A 369 15.49 -21.83 -5.47
N ARG A 370 15.73 -23.14 -5.39
CA ARG A 370 15.17 -24.12 -6.31
C ARG A 370 13.89 -24.65 -5.68
N ASP A 371 12.74 -24.19 -6.16
CA ASP A 371 11.46 -24.70 -5.68
C ASP A 371 10.96 -25.83 -6.60
N THR A 372 10.37 -26.85 -6.00
CA THR A 372 9.70 -27.95 -6.71
C THR A 372 8.19 -27.73 -6.77
N SER A 373 7.69 -26.80 -5.97
CA SER A 373 6.30 -26.37 -5.96
C SER A 373 6.21 -25.01 -6.63
N PHE A 374 5.14 -24.77 -7.40
CA PHE A 374 4.78 -23.45 -7.91
C PHE A 374 4.33 -22.51 -6.77
N SER A 375 5.04 -22.52 -5.63
CA SER A 375 4.75 -21.61 -4.54
C SER A 375 4.96 -20.18 -5.07
N ARG A 376 3.95 -19.35 -4.87
CA ARG A 376 3.94 -18.00 -5.42
C ARG A 376 4.81 -17.13 -4.53
N TRP A 377 6.10 -17.09 -4.84
CA TRP A 377 6.97 -16.07 -4.29
C TRP A 377 6.42 -14.69 -4.66
N SER A 378 6.29 -13.84 -3.66
CA SER A 378 5.93 -12.44 -3.82
C SER A 378 7.02 -11.57 -3.18
N VAL A 379 7.37 -10.49 -3.85
CA VAL A 379 8.12 -9.41 -3.21
C VAL A 379 7.11 -8.67 -2.34
N THR A 380 7.31 -8.71 -1.02
CA THR A 380 6.37 -8.15 -0.06
C THR A 380 6.73 -6.73 0.35
N SER A 381 8.02 -6.38 0.30
CA SER A 381 8.51 -5.02 0.48
C SER A 381 9.86 -4.85 -0.18
N VAL A 382 10.12 -3.63 -0.63
CA VAL A 382 11.42 -3.19 -1.14
C VAL A 382 11.71 -1.85 -0.49
N ASN A 383 12.85 -1.73 0.17
CA ASN A 383 13.26 -0.51 0.84
C ASN A 383 14.70 -0.16 0.48
N THR A 384 14.99 1.12 0.38
CA THR A 384 16.34 1.68 0.30
C THR A 384 16.60 2.45 1.58
N MET A 385 17.80 2.34 2.13
CA MET A 385 18.21 3.13 3.30
C MET A 385 19.70 3.45 3.21
N VAL A 386 20.09 4.57 3.82
CA VAL A 386 21.50 4.95 3.97
C VAL A 386 22.00 4.45 5.32
N GLN A 387 23.04 3.64 5.31
CA GLN A 387 23.70 3.17 6.52
C GLN A 387 24.47 4.30 7.21
N SER A 388 24.90 4.09 8.46
CA SER A 388 25.66 5.10 9.23
C SER A 388 26.99 5.52 8.63
N ASP A 389 27.56 4.70 7.74
CA ASP A 389 28.77 5.03 6.98
C ASP A 389 28.47 5.80 5.68
N GLY A 390 27.20 6.14 5.44
CA GLY A 390 26.73 6.79 4.23
C GLY A 390 26.46 5.84 3.06
N GLN A 391 26.69 4.53 3.22
CA GLN A 391 26.46 3.58 2.13
C GLN A 391 24.96 3.23 2.02
N PRO A 392 24.32 3.44 0.86
CA PRO A 392 22.96 3.00 0.60
C PRO A 392 22.93 1.47 0.45
N ILE A 393 21.92 0.86 1.06
CA ILE A 393 21.61 -0.57 0.93
C ILE A 393 20.19 -0.74 0.42
N LEU A 394 20.03 -1.76 -0.42
CA LEU A 394 18.74 -2.23 -0.92
C LEU A 394 18.33 -3.46 -0.12
N ILE A 395 17.08 -3.47 0.33
CA ILE A 395 16.54 -4.53 1.15
C ILE A 395 15.25 -5.03 0.52
N VAL A 396 15.21 -6.33 0.28
CA VAL A 396 14.14 -6.98 -0.48
C VAL A 396 13.56 -8.08 0.39
N SER A 397 12.30 -7.93 0.78
CA SER A 397 11.58 -9.00 1.48
C SER A 397 10.79 -9.82 0.48
N THR A 398 10.95 -11.13 0.57
CA THR A 398 10.28 -12.10 -0.29
C THR A 398 9.51 -13.09 0.58
N GLU A 399 8.37 -13.55 0.11
CA GLU A 399 7.49 -14.44 0.87
C GLU A 399 6.84 -15.46 -0.05
N THR A 400 6.78 -16.71 0.41
CA THR A 400 5.97 -17.81 -0.14
C THR A 400 4.87 -18.20 0.85
N ASP A 401 4.06 -19.18 0.46
CA ASP A 401 3.10 -19.82 1.36
C ASP A 401 3.73 -20.51 2.58
N LYS A 402 5.06 -20.75 2.58
CA LYS A 402 5.75 -21.51 3.63
C LYS A 402 6.85 -20.72 4.33
N ASP A 403 7.63 -19.98 3.55
CA ASP A 403 8.89 -19.40 3.96
C ASP A 403 9.00 -17.93 3.49
N GLY A 404 9.67 -17.10 4.28
CA GLY A 404 10.06 -15.74 3.90
C GLY A 404 11.58 -15.56 3.92
N LYS A 405 12.10 -14.65 3.09
CA LYS A 405 13.50 -14.20 3.17
C LYS A 405 13.58 -12.67 3.14
N VAL A 406 14.51 -12.10 3.89
CA VAL A 406 14.93 -10.70 3.74
C VAL A 406 16.35 -10.68 3.19
N LEU A 407 16.50 -10.11 2.01
CA LEU A 407 17.76 -10.05 1.28
C LEU A 407 18.29 -8.63 1.32
N THR A 408 19.61 -8.50 1.48
CA THR A 408 20.29 -7.20 1.50
C THR A 408 21.35 -7.14 0.40
N PHE A 409 21.39 -6.02 -0.29
CA PHE A 409 22.29 -5.73 -1.38
C PHE A 409 22.93 -4.37 -1.15
N ASP A 410 24.17 -4.22 -1.56
CA ASP A 410 24.79 -2.91 -1.74
C ASP A 410 24.07 -2.19 -2.87
N ALA A 411 23.45 -1.04 -2.60
CA ALA A 411 22.69 -0.32 -3.62
C ALA A 411 23.60 0.34 -4.67
N HIS A 412 24.90 0.53 -4.42
CA HIS A 412 25.82 1.07 -5.44
C HIS A 412 26.26 0.03 -6.46
N THR A 413 26.29 -1.24 -6.07
CA THR A 413 26.94 -2.29 -6.88
C THR A 413 26.02 -3.46 -7.21
N GLY A 414 24.85 -3.54 -6.57
CA GLY A 414 23.99 -4.73 -6.60
C GLY A 414 24.60 -5.94 -5.93
N GLN A 415 25.75 -5.81 -5.25
CA GLN A 415 26.43 -6.92 -4.62
C GLN A 415 25.60 -7.43 -3.44
N PHE A 416 25.22 -8.70 -3.49
CA PHE A 416 24.57 -9.38 -2.37
C PHE A 416 25.45 -9.32 -1.12
N GLN A 417 24.86 -8.87 0.00
CA GLN A 417 25.55 -8.73 1.26
C GLN A 417 25.17 -9.82 2.27
N TYR A 418 23.88 -10.06 2.46
CA TYR A 418 23.36 -10.97 3.48
C TYR A 418 21.91 -11.38 3.19
N SER A 419 21.51 -12.56 3.66
CA SER A 419 20.14 -13.08 3.65
C SER A 419 19.75 -13.48 5.06
N LEU A 420 18.55 -13.07 5.47
CA LEU A 420 17.86 -13.53 6.66
C LEU A 420 16.75 -14.47 6.21
N ASP A 421 16.93 -15.76 6.45
CA ASP A 421 15.88 -16.74 6.24
C ASP A 421 14.80 -16.60 7.31
N ASP A 422 13.62 -17.13 7.01
CA ASP A 422 12.44 -17.10 7.88
C ASP A 422 11.93 -15.70 8.22
N ALA A 423 12.10 -14.75 7.32
CA ALA A 423 11.80 -13.34 7.53
C ALA A 423 11.04 -12.75 6.34
N ALA A 424 9.97 -12.02 6.58
CA ALA A 424 9.18 -11.33 5.55
C ALA A 424 8.85 -9.91 5.99
N ARG A 425 8.40 -9.06 5.04
CA ARG A 425 7.84 -7.73 5.33
C ARG A 425 8.73 -6.85 6.22
N ALA A 426 10.01 -6.77 5.87
CA ALA A 426 10.96 -5.94 6.60
C ALA A 426 10.62 -4.44 6.49
N THR A 427 10.75 -3.72 7.61
CA THR A 427 10.72 -2.26 7.72
C THR A 427 11.91 -1.77 8.55
N PHE A 428 12.18 -0.46 8.48
CA PHE A 428 13.33 0.16 9.10
C PHE A 428 12.93 1.37 9.93
N HIS A 429 13.37 1.40 11.17
CA HIS A 429 13.04 2.45 12.12
C HIS A 429 14.18 2.60 13.11
N ASP A 430 14.46 3.80 13.60
CA ASP A 430 15.32 3.95 14.78
C ASP A 430 14.45 3.68 16.01
N PHE A 431 14.62 2.51 16.65
CA PHE A 431 13.85 2.12 17.84
C PHE A 431 14.58 2.47 19.15
N ASP A 432 15.83 2.93 19.12
CA ASP A 432 16.61 3.10 20.36
C ASP A 432 17.43 4.39 20.43
N ALA A 433 17.10 5.35 19.57
CA ALA A 433 17.63 6.70 19.59
C ALA A 433 19.08 6.86 19.17
N ASP A 434 19.72 5.82 18.64
CA ASP A 434 21.14 5.87 18.34
C ASP A 434 21.45 6.45 16.95
N ALA A 435 20.42 6.96 16.27
CA ALA A 435 20.44 7.46 14.89
C ALA A 435 20.81 6.37 13.86
N LEU A 436 20.72 5.10 14.23
CA LEU A 436 20.81 3.97 13.32
C LEU A 436 19.41 3.39 13.09
N HIS A 437 19.11 3.09 11.84
CA HIS A 437 17.87 2.38 11.54
C HIS A 437 18.01 0.90 11.87
N ASP A 438 17.17 0.44 12.77
CA ASP A 438 16.98 -0.95 13.12
C ASP A 438 16.09 -1.69 12.10
N LEU A 439 16.25 -3.02 12.01
CA LEU A 439 15.52 -3.88 11.10
C LEU A 439 14.39 -4.57 11.86
N CYS A 440 13.15 -4.28 11.51
CA CYS A 440 11.98 -5.00 11.99
C CYS A 440 11.42 -5.89 10.86
N PHE A 441 11.05 -7.13 11.15
CA PHE A 441 10.48 -8.05 10.14
C PHE A 441 9.51 -9.07 10.76
N GLU A 442 8.67 -9.66 9.93
CA GLU A 442 7.73 -10.73 10.29
C GLU A 442 8.41 -12.12 10.11
N SER A 443 8.58 -12.86 11.19
CA SER A 443 9.12 -14.23 11.22
C SER A 443 8.12 -15.23 10.65
N THR A 444 8.58 -16.11 9.76
CA THR A 444 7.74 -17.13 9.11
C THR A 444 7.89 -18.54 9.70
N ASN A 445 8.91 -18.81 10.54
CA ASN A 445 9.26 -20.16 11.04
C ASN A 445 8.48 -20.64 12.28
N GLU A 446 7.31 -20.09 12.57
CA GLU A 446 6.52 -20.54 13.73
C GLU A 446 5.52 -21.62 13.32
N SER A 447 6.04 -22.85 13.27
CA SER A 447 5.35 -24.14 13.16
C SER A 447 4.76 -24.51 11.79
N SER A 448 5.35 -25.56 11.18
CA SER A 448 4.82 -26.28 10.02
C SER A 448 3.48 -27.01 10.26
N ASP A 449 2.84 -26.84 11.41
CA ASP A 449 1.48 -27.32 11.61
C ASP A 449 0.55 -26.40 10.82
N LEU A 450 0.02 -26.91 9.70
CA LEU A 450 -0.94 -26.25 8.79
C LEU A 450 -2.19 -25.66 9.48
N TYR A 451 -2.36 -25.89 10.79
CA TYR A 451 -3.43 -25.37 11.63
C TYR A 451 -3.00 -24.20 12.54
N LYS A 452 -1.76 -23.70 12.44
CA LYS A 452 -1.20 -22.60 13.24
C LYS A 452 -0.60 -21.45 12.40
N LEU A 453 -1.12 -21.25 11.18
CA LEU A 453 -0.69 -20.17 10.28
C LEU A 453 -0.77 -18.75 10.88
N ASP A 454 -1.44 -18.56 12.02
CA ASP A 454 -1.64 -17.25 12.64
C ASP A 454 -0.55 -16.82 13.64
N GLN A 455 0.47 -17.64 13.92
CA GLN A 455 1.58 -17.29 14.83
C GLN A 455 2.74 -16.58 14.14
N ARG A 456 2.46 -15.66 13.22
CA ARG A 456 3.51 -14.80 12.67
C ARG A 456 3.95 -13.75 13.69
N SER A 457 5.24 -13.48 13.65
CA SER A 457 5.98 -13.07 14.83
C SER A 457 6.96 -11.98 14.47
N PHE A 458 6.75 -10.76 14.94
CA PHE A 458 7.62 -9.66 14.56
C PHE A 458 8.89 -9.64 15.41
N ARG A 459 10.02 -9.45 14.75
CA ARG A 459 11.35 -9.45 15.37
C ARG A 459 12.08 -8.19 14.98
N VAL A 460 12.78 -7.62 15.95
CA VAL A 460 13.66 -6.46 15.74
C VAL A 460 15.11 -6.87 15.94
N ILE A 461 15.94 -6.46 14.99
CA ILE A 461 17.38 -6.61 15.07
C ILE A 461 17.99 -5.22 15.11
N ARG A 462 18.80 -4.96 16.14
CA ARG A 462 19.44 -3.65 16.31
C ARG A 462 20.59 -3.46 15.34
N ALA A 463 20.68 -2.31 14.68
CA ALA A 463 21.88 -1.89 13.98
C ALA A 463 23.02 -1.66 15.00
N LYS A 464 24.23 -2.13 14.71
CA LYS A 464 25.40 -1.83 15.55
C LYS A 464 26.59 -1.47 14.68
N THR A 465 27.29 -0.40 15.02
CA THR A 465 28.64 -0.15 14.52
C THR A 465 29.64 -1.06 15.27
N PRO A 466 30.48 -1.90 14.62
CA PRO A 466 30.56 -2.28 13.21
C PRO A 466 29.96 -3.69 12.91
N VAL A 467 29.23 -4.29 13.87
CA VAL A 467 28.71 -5.65 13.73
C VAL A 467 27.30 -5.61 13.18
N ARG A 468 27.10 -6.26 12.02
CA ARG A 468 25.81 -6.50 11.39
C ARG A 468 24.88 -7.22 12.38
N TRP A 469 23.97 -6.45 12.99
CA TRP A 469 22.65 -6.87 13.47
C TRP A 469 22.64 -7.86 14.67
N ARG A 470 22.13 -7.45 15.85
CA ARG A 470 21.90 -8.33 17.04
C ARG A 470 20.42 -8.40 17.43
N LEU A 471 19.86 -9.61 17.54
CA LEU A 471 18.46 -9.83 17.92
C LEU A 471 18.16 -9.21 19.29
N LEU A 472 17.19 -8.28 19.35
CA LEU A 472 16.79 -7.58 20.58
C LEU A 472 15.78 -8.40 21.39
N SER A 473 14.86 -9.07 20.71
CA SER A 473 13.82 -9.88 21.32
C SER A 473 13.49 -11.09 20.45
N ALA A 474 13.35 -12.25 21.07
CA ALA A 474 12.84 -13.47 20.43
C ALA A 474 11.33 -13.65 20.67
N ARG A 475 10.64 -12.64 21.21
CA ARG A 475 9.19 -12.69 21.41
C ARG A 475 8.47 -12.52 20.09
N SER A 476 7.40 -13.27 19.95
CA SER A 476 6.79 -13.69 18.69
C SER A 476 5.60 -12.84 18.28
N ASP A 477 5.51 -11.61 18.77
CA ASP A 477 4.24 -10.89 18.78
C ASP A 477 4.37 -9.36 18.74
N LEU A 478 5.60 -8.84 18.65
CA LEU A 478 5.91 -7.40 18.77
C LEU A 478 5.94 -6.63 17.44
N LYS A 479 4.87 -5.95 17.04
CA LYS A 479 4.82 -5.09 15.85
C LYS A 479 5.46 -3.72 16.05
N PRO A 480 6.15 -3.17 15.05
CA PRO A 480 6.57 -1.78 15.08
C PRO A 480 5.33 -0.89 15.06
N VAL A 481 5.28 0.03 16.01
CA VAL A 481 4.31 1.13 16.10
C VAL A 481 5.11 2.43 15.99
N GLY A 482 4.45 3.56 15.74
CA GLY A 482 5.11 4.86 15.67
C GLY A 482 5.88 5.22 16.93
N ASP A 483 6.29 6.47 17.04
CA ASP A 483 6.82 6.98 18.31
C ASP A 483 5.70 7.06 19.34
N VAL A 484 5.63 6.04 20.19
CA VAL A 484 4.57 5.82 21.15
C VAL A 484 4.87 6.48 22.49
N ASP A 485 5.92 7.25 22.70
CA ASP A 485 6.05 8.01 23.95
C ASP A 485 6.56 9.45 23.77
N GLY A 486 6.67 9.87 22.50
CA GLY A 486 7.02 11.22 22.11
C GLY A 486 8.51 11.50 22.26
N ASP A 487 9.34 10.46 22.40
CA ASP A 487 10.78 10.59 22.55
C ASP A 487 11.52 10.79 21.21
N GLY A 488 10.81 10.61 20.10
CA GLY A 488 11.30 10.73 18.72
C GLY A 488 11.60 9.40 18.04
N TYR A 489 11.38 8.25 18.69
CA TYR A 489 11.83 6.93 18.24
C TYR A 489 10.67 5.96 18.09
N PHE A 490 10.77 4.97 17.21
CA PHE A 490 9.67 3.99 17.05
C PHE A 490 9.59 3.05 18.24
N ASP A 491 8.38 2.59 18.57
CA ASP A 491 8.12 1.62 19.64
C ASP A 491 7.68 0.25 19.12
N LEU A 492 7.52 -0.71 20.05
CA LEU A 492 7.02 -2.06 19.76
C LEU A 492 5.74 -2.38 20.54
N SER A 493 4.70 -2.84 19.85
CA SER A 493 3.43 -3.27 20.47
C SER A 493 3.20 -4.76 20.30
N ASP A 494 2.78 -5.42 21.38
CA ASP A 494 2.35 -6.81 21.34
C ASP A 494 0.96 -6.92 20.67
N ARG A 495 0.70 -8.03 19.96
CA ARG A 495 -0.59 -8.27 19.31
C ARG A 495 -1.67 -8.38 20.40
N PRO A 496 -2.78 -7.63 20.33
CA PRO A 496 -3.83 -7.75 21.35
C PRO A 496 -4.34 -9.19 21.42
N THR A 497 -4.29 -9.81 22.59
CA THR A 497 -4.93 -11.10 22.83
C THR A 497 -6.46 -10.94 22.74
N HIS A 498 -7.19 -12.05 22.58
CA HIS A 498 -8.66 -12.03 22.45
C HIS A 498 -9.42 -11.33 23.59
N ASP A 499 -8.79 -11.10 24.74
CA ASP A 499 -9.35 -10.37 25.88
C ASP A 499 -9.03 -8.86 25.87
N GLY A 500 -8.36 -8.37 24.83
CA GLY A 500 -7.96 -6.97 24.69
C GLY A 500 -6.71 -6.59 25.49
N SER A 501 -6.00 -7.54 26.10
CA SER A 501 -4.74 -7.26 26.80
C SER A 501 -3.53 -7.32 25.86
N GLY A 502 -3.33 -6.26 25.07
CA GLY A 502 -2.03 -6.00 24.46
C GLY A 502 -1.04 -5.46 25.49
N ARG A 503 0.25 -5.70 25.31
CA ARG A 503 1.30 -5.01 26.08
C ARG A 503 2.16 -4.20 25.14
N LEU A 504 2.32 -2.92 25.40
CA LEU A 504 3.34 -2.13 24.74
C LEU A 504 4.70 -2.39 25.38
N VAL A 505 5.71 -2.58 24.54
CA VAL A 505 7.10 -2.64 24.93
C VAL A 505 7.75 -1.37 24.41
N VAL A 506 7.79 -0.36 25.27
CA VAL A 506 8.52 0.88 25.00
C VAL A 506 10.01 0.56 24.89
N ALA A 507 10.63 0.95 23.79
CA ALA A 507 12.03 0.70 23.53
C ALA A 507 12.89 1.77 24.23
N SER A 508 13.33 1.48 25.46
CA SER A 508 14.19 2.39 26.25
C SER A 508 15.66 2.42 25.84
#